data_AF-A0A5K1AV47-F1
#
_entry.id   AF-A0A5K1AV47-F1
#
_cell.length_a   1.000
_cell.length_b   1.000
_cell.length_c   1.000
_cell.angle_alpha   90.00
_cell.angle_beta   90.00
_cell.angle_gamma   90.00
#
_symmetry.space_group_name_H-M   'P 1'
#
loop_
_entity.id
_entity.type
_entity.pdbx_description
1 polymer ?
#
loop_
_entity_poly.entity_id
_entity_poly.type
_entity_poly.pdbx_seq_one_letter_code
_entity_poly.pdbx_strand_id
1 'polypeptide(L)' 'FAAALRDLKVWVMNVVAIDSPDTLPIIYERGLFGIYHDWCESFSTYPRTYDLLHADHLFSSLKN' A
#
# COMPACT_ATOMS: atom_id res chain seq x y z
N PHE A 1 2.38 -9.58 -0.35
CA PHE A 1 3.07 -8.86 -1.46
C PHE A 1 4.46 -8.37 -1.03
N ALA A 2 4.59 -7.38 -0.14
CA ALA A 2 5.88 -6.80 0.28
C ALA A 2 6.96 -7.83 0.67
N ALA A 3 6.59 -8.85 1.47
CA ALA A 3 7.50 -9.90 1.90
C ALA A 3 8.13 -10.70 0.73
N ALA A 4 7.45 -10.81 -0.41
CA ALA A 4 7.95 -11.51 -1.59
C ALA A 4 8.96 -10.68 -2.41
N LEU A 5 9.03 -9.37 -2.17
CA LEU A 5 9.95 -8.45 -2.87
C LEU A 5 11.26 -8.21 -2.12
N ARG A 6 11.49 -8.94 -1.01
CA ARG A 6 12.65 -8.75 -0.12
C ARG A 6 14.00 -8.82 -0.83
N ASP A 7 14.12 -9.70 -1.82
CA ASP A 7 15.40 -9.97 -2.49
C ASP A 7 15.64 -9.03 -3.70
N LEU A 8 14.71 -8.10 -3.98
CA LEU A 8 14.83 -7.10 -5.04
C LEU A 8 15.30 -5.75 -4.45
N LYS A 9 16.08 -4.99 -5.23
CA LYS A 9 16.51 -3.62 -4.86
C LYS A 9 15.38 -2.59 -5.04
N VAL A 10 14.25 -2.82 -4.37
CA VAL A 10 13.09 -1.93 -4.38
C VAL A 10 12.72 -1.55 -2.96
N TRP A 11 12.11 -0.39 -2.79
CA TRP A 11 11.55 0.02 -1.52
C TRP A 11 10.02 -0.12 -1.57
N VAL A 12 9.45 -0.67 -0.50
CA VAL A 12 8.01 -0.94 -0.41
C VAL A 12 7.45 -0.23 0.81
N MET A 13 6.49 0.67 0.60
CA MET A 13 5.70 1.26 1.67
C MET A 13 4.34 0.57 1.75
N ASN A 14 3.94 0.12 2.94
CA ASN A 14 2.57 -0.30 3.15
C ASN A 14 1.71 0.91 3.48
N VAL A 15 0.58 1.05 2.81
CA VAL A 15 -0.35 2.16 3.00
C VAL A 15 -1.69 1.60 3.43
N VAL A 16 -2.18 2.05 4.59
CA VAL A 16 -3.53 1.75 5.08
C VAL A 16 -4.39 2.96 4.80
N ALA A 17 -5.49 2.77 4.06
CA ALA A 17 -6.39 3.87 3.72
C ALA A 17 -7.12 4.35 4.98
N ILE A 18 -7.32 5.66 5.12
CA ILE A 18 -7.98 6.26 6.30
C ILE A 18 -9.43 5.81 6.48
N ASP A 19 -10.08 5.35 5.41
CA ASP A 19 -11.45 4.84 5.36
C ASP A 19 -11.53 3.32 5.55
N SER A 20 -10.39 2.64 5.70
CA SER A 20 -10.31 1.19 5.85
C SER A 20 -10.10 0.76 7.32
N PRO A 21 -10.37 -0.51 7.67
CA PRO A 21 -10.11 -1.02 9.02
C PRO A 21 -8.64 -0.85 9.44
N ASP A 22 -8.43 -0.55 10.72
CA ASP A 22 -7.09 -0.33 11.26
C ASP A 22 -6.26 -1.63 11.27
N THR A 23 -5.45 -1.79 10.23
CA THR A 23 -4.54 -2.93 10.04
C THR A 23 -3.08 -2.55 10.20
N LEU A 24 -2.77 -1.29 10.52
CA LEU A 24 -1.40 -0.82 10.65
C LEU A 24 -0.64 -1.50 11.82
N PRO A 25 -1.25 -1.76 13.00
CA PRO A 25 -0.59 -2.53 14.07
C PRO A 25 -0.15 -3.92 13.61
N ILE A 26 -0.99 -4.60 12.84
CA ILE A 26 -0.76 -5.95 12.30
C ILE A 26 0.44 -5.97 11.31
N ILE A 27 0.65 -4.86 10.59
CA ILE A 27 1.80 -4.65 9.69
C ILE A 27 3.09 -4.51 10.50
N TYR A 28 3.08 -3.71 11.57
CA TYR A 28 4.23 -3.54 12.46
C TYR A 28 4.61 -4.83 13.19
N GLU A 29 3.63 -5.62 13.65
CA GLU A 29 3.87 -6.93 14.26
C GLU A 29 4.58 -7.92 13.32
N ARG A 30 4.43 -7.73 12.00
CA ARG A 30 5.12 -8.53 10.96
C ARG A 30 6.50 -7.99 10.59
N GLY A 31 7.01 -6.97 11.29
CA GLY A 31 8.31 -6.36 11.01
C GLY A 31 8.34 -5.51 9.74
N LEU A 32 7.17 -5.12 9.22
CA LEU A 32 7.04 -4.22 8.08
C LEU A 32 6.70 -2.81 8.58
N PHE A 33 7.05 -1.80 7.80
CA PHE A 33 6.68 -0.41 8.07
C PHE A 33 5.55 0.04 7.14
N GLY A 34 4.77 1.00 7.62
CA GLY A 34 3.65 1.56 6.86
C GLY A 34 3.08 2.82 7.49
N ILE A 35 2.14 3.44 6.80
CA ILE A 35 1.49 4.68 7.21
C ILE A 35 0.00 4.66 6.90
N TYR A 36 -0.77 5.46 7.63
CA TYR A 36 -2.10 5.85 7.17
C TYR A 36 -1.98 6.91 6.09
N HIS A 37 -2.78 6.81 5.04
CA HIS A 37 -2.83 7.83 4.00
C HIS A 37 -4.21 7.92 3.38
N ASP A 38 -4.60 9.14 3.02
CA ASP A 38 -5.75 9.38 2.14
C ASP A 38 -5.27 9.29 0.69
N TRP A 39 -5.82 8.35 -0.08
CA TRP A 39 -5.51 8.20 -1.49
C TRP A 39 -5.93 9.41 -2.34
N CYS A 40 -6.82 10.26 -1.83
CA CYS A 40 -7.22 11.52 -2.48
C CYS A 40 -6.17 12.63 -2.30
N GLU A 41 -5.22 12.45 -1.37
CA GLU A 41 -4.16 13.42 -1.08
C GLU A 41 -2.84 12.96 -1.69
N SER A 42 -1.97 13.91 -2.07
CA SER A 42 -0.65 13.56 -2.59
C SER A 42 0.40 13.42 -1.48
N PHE A 43 1.28 12.43 -1.58
CA PHE A 43 2.47 12.38 -0.72
C PHE A 43 3.41 13.55 -1.00
N SER A 44 3.77 14.31 0.03
CA SER A 44 4.62 15.50 -0.11
C SER A 44 6.08 15.22 -0.48
N THR A 45 6.57 13.99 -0.28
CA THR A 45 8.00 13.64 -0.42
C THR A 45 8.28 12.51 -1.41
N TYR A 46 7.24 11.98 -2.07
CA TYR A 46 7.40 10.82 -2.93
C TYR A 46 7.60 11.23 -4.39
N PRO A 47 8.73 10.90 -5.04
CA PRO A 47 8.87 11.11 -6.47
C PRO A 47 7.86 10.21 -7.20
N ARG A 48 6.82 10.83 -7.75
CA ARG A 48 5.69 10.20 -8.48
C ARG A 48 6.09 9.56 -9.82
N THR A 49 7.27 8.96 -9.90
CA THR A 49 7.80 8.41 -11.15
C THR A 49 7.47 6.93 -11.35
N TYR A 50 7.08 6.16 -10.32
CA TYR A 50 6.73 4.75 -10.47
C TYR A 50 5.76 4.23 -9.40
N ASP A 51 4.46 4.48 -9.54
CA ASP A 51 3.42 3.83 -8.72
C ASP A 51 2.93 2.56 -9.43
N LEU A 52 3.53 1.41 -9.10
CA LEU A 52 2.99 0.11 -9.50
C LEU A 52 1.83 -0.26 -8.57
N LEU A 53 0.61 0.02 -9.00
CA LEU A 53 -0.60 -0.34 -8.27
C LEU A 53 -0.99 -1.80 -8.57
N HIS A 54 -0.80 -2.71 -7.61
CA HIS A 54 -1.34 -4.07 -7.72
C HIS A 54 -2.80 -4.07 -7.24
N ALA A 55 -3.72 -3.96 -8.18
CA ALA A 55 -5.15 -3.82 -7.92
C ALA A 55 -5.87 -5.15 -8.19
N ASP A 56 -5.56 -6.17 -7.41
CA ASP A 56 -6.27 -7.45 -7.48
C ASP A 56 -7.75 -7.24 -7.14
N HIS A 57 -8.64 -7.79 -7.96
CA HIS A 57 -10.10 -7.64 -7.82
C HIS A 57 -10.69 -6.20 -7.86
N LEU A 58 -9.98 -5.18 -8.36
CA LEU A 58 -10.51 -3.80 -8.45
C LEU A 58 -11.87 -3.70 -9.17
N PHE A 59 -12.08 -4.54 -10.17
CA PHE A 59 -13.33 -4.59 -10.95
C PHE A 59 -14.25 -5.74 -10.53
N SER A 60 -13.96 -6.45 -9.44
CA SER A 60 -14.78 -7.58 -9.00
C SER A 60 -16.21 -7.16 -8.61
N SER A 61 -16.39 -5.91 -8.18
CA SER A 61 -17.69 -5.32 -7.85
C SER A 61 -18.41 -4.72 -9.07
N LEU A 62 -17.73 -4.53 -10.21
CA LEU A 62 -18.37 -4.11 -11.46
C LEU A 62 -18.94 -5.35 -12.16
N LYS A 63 -19.96 -5.96 -11.55
CA LYS A 63 -20.80 -6.96 -12.21
C LYS A 63 -21.92 -6.21 -12.95
N ASN A 64 -21.99 -6.40 -14.27
CA ASN A 64 -23.18 -6.07 -15.07
C ASN A 64 -24.42 -6.79 -14.51
#